data_AF-A0A7V9LS47-F1
#
_entry.id   AF-A0A7V9LS47-F1
#
_cell.length_a   1.000
_cell.length_b   1.000
_cell.length_c   1.000
_cell.angle_alpha   90.00
_cell.angle_beta   90.00
_cell.angle_gamma   90.00
#
_symmetry.space_group_name_H-M   'P 1'
#
loop_
_entity.id
_entity.type
_entity.pdbx_description
1 polymer ?
#
loop_
_entity_poly.entity_id
_entity_poly.type
_entity_poly.pdbx_seq_one_letter_code
_entity_poly.pdbx_strand_id
1 'polypeptide(L)'
;MAASRFVEQLNTQIGNEFAAHQQYVAIAVHFDALTMPRVAAFFYRQAVEERDHAMMMVQYLIDTDEHVTIPGVASPKTDFT
;
A
#
# COMPACT_ATOMS: atom_id res chain seq x y z
N MET A 1 24.94 -7.65 0.92
CA MET A 1 24.22 -7.21 -0.29
C MET A 1 23.24 -8.28 -0.68
N ALA A 2 21.98 -7.91 -0.84
CA ALA A 2 20.96 -8.80 -1.35
C ALA A 2 21.20 -9.04 -2.86
N ALA A 3 20.60 -10.09 -3.43
CA ALA A 3 20.65 -10.29 -4.87
C ALA A 3 19.93 -9.13 -5.58
N SER A 4 20.49 -8.58 -6.67
CA SER A 4 19.91 -7.41 -7.37
C SER A 4 18.43 -7.60 -7.74
N ARG A 5 18.08 -8.81 -8.20
CA ARG A 5 16.68 -9.19 -8.50
C ARG A 5 15.76 -9.08 -7.28
N PHE A 6 16.24 -9.42 -6.09
CA PHE A 6 15.45 -9.30 -4.86
C PHE A 6 15.15 -7.84 -4.54
N VAL A 7 16.15 -6.96 -4.64
CA VAL A 7 16.01 -5.52 -4.40
C VAL A 7 15.03 -4.88 -5.39
N GLU A 8 15.11 -5.26 -6.67
CA GLU A 8 14.18 -4.80 -7.71
C GLU A 8 12.73 -5.23 -7.42
N GLN A 9 12.53 -6.50 -7.04
CA GLN A 9 11.21 -7.02 -6.69
C GLN A 9 10.67 -6.38 -5.40
N LEU A 10 11.53 -6.07 -4.43
CA LEU A 10 11.10 -5.43 -3.19
C LEU A 10 10.68 -3.97 -3.43
N ASN A 11 11.39 -3.22 -4.28
CA ASN A 11 10.95 -1.90 -4.73
C ASN A 11 9.63 -1.95 -5.51
N THR A 12 9.42 -2.98 -6.33
CA THR A 12 8.13 -3.22 -6.98
C THR A 12 7.03 -3.48 -5.95
N GLN A 13 7.33 -4.29 -4.92
CA GLN A 13 6.37 -4.62 -3.88
C GLN A 13 5.96 -3.40 -3.04
N ILE A 14 6.89 -2.48 -2.73
CA ILE A 14 6.56 -1.20 -2.08
C ILE A 14 5.46 -0.46 -2.85
N GLY A 15 5.53 -0.43 -4.18
CA GLY A 15 4.47 0.15 -5.02
C GLY A 15 3.15 -0.59 -4.93
N ASN A 16 3.17 -1.92 -4.91
CA ASN A 16 1.97 -2.74 -4.76
C ASN A 16 1.27 -2.47 -3.42
N GLU A 17 2.02 -2.36 -2.32
CA GLU A 17 1.46 -2.08 -1.00
C GLU A 17 0.87 -0.67 -0.91
N PHE A 18 1.53 0.34 -1.49
CA PHE A 18 0.95 1.68 -1.56
C PHE A 18 -0.29 1.75 -2.47
N ALA A 19 -0.32 0.97 -3.55
CA ALA A 19 -1.51 0.86 -4.39
C ALA A 19 -2.67 0.19 -3.62
N ALA A 20 -2.39 -0.86 -2.86
CA ALA A 20 -3.36 -1.53 -1.99
C ALA A 20 -3.88 -0.58 -0.90
N HIS A 21 -3.00 0.17 -0.24
CA HIS A 21 -3.36 1.23 0.71
C HIS A 21 -4.39 2.20 0.11
N GLN A 22 -4.10 2.78 -1.07
CA GLN A 22 -5.02 3.73 -1.71
C GLN A 22 -6.34 3.06 -2.14
N GLN A 23 -6.29 1.81 -2.60
CA GLN A 23 -7.48 1.07 -2.98
C GLN A 23 -8.39 0.78 -1.78
N TYR A 24 -7.83 0.45 -0.61
CA TYR A 24 -8.60 0.29 0.62
C TYR A 24 -9.15 1.60 1.15
N VAL A 25 -8.44 2.72 0.99
CA VAL A 25 -9.03 4.05 1.27
C VAL A 25 -10.24 4.30 0.36
N ALA A 26 -10.14 4.01 -0.94
CA ALA A 26 -11.26 4.18 -1.87
C ALA A 26 -12.47 3.30 -1.51
N ILE A 27 -12.24 2.04 -1.12
CA ILE A 27 -13.30 1.14 -0.64
C ILE A 27 -13.91 1.66 0.67
N ALA A 28 -13.09 2.14 1.60
CA ALA A 28 -13.56 2.69 2.87
C ALA A 28 -14.49 3.88 2.66
N VAL A 29 -14.11 4.83 1.79
CA VAL A 29 -14.92 5.99 1.40
C VAL A 29 -16.25 5.55 0.79
N HIS A 30 -16.25 4.53 -0.07
CA HIS A 30 -17.50 4.01 -0.65
C HIS A 30 -18.48 3.50 0.43
N PHE A 31 -18.01 2.69 1.37
CA PHE A 31 -18.87 2.20 2.46
C PHE A 31 -19.29 3.29 3.44
N ASP A 32 -18.46 4.31 3.63
CA ASP A 32 -18.81 5.46 4.47
C ASP A 32 -19.96 6.27 3.84
N ALA A 33 -19.92 6.46 2.51
CA ALA A 33 -21.00 7.09 1.74
C ALA A 33 -22.31 6.29 1.79
N LEU A 34 -22.25 4.97 1.97
CA LEU A 34 -23.41 4.11 2.18
C LEU A 34 -23.88 4.04 3.64
N THR A 35 -23.38 4.89 4.53
CA THR A 35 -23.69 4.86 5.97
C THR A 35 -23.38 3.50 6.63
N MET A 36 -22.30 2.84 6.20
CA MET A 36 -21.81 1.58 6.75
C MET A 36 -20.50 1.76 7.56
N PRO A 37 -20.51 2.50 8.69
CA PRO A 37 -19.30 2.98 9.36
C PRO A 37 -18.41 1.85 9.90
N ARG A 38 -18.99 0.70 10.28
CA ARG A 38 -18.20 -0.45 10.74
C ARG A 38 -17.38 -1.10 9.62
N VAL A 39 -17.94 -1.14 8.41
CA VAL A 39 -17.26 -1.68 7.22
C VAL A 39 -16.22 -0.68 6.73
N ALA A 40 -16.57 0.61 6.67
CA ALA A 40 -15.61 1.67 6.36
C ALA A 40 -14.41 1.65 7.32
N ALA A 41 -14.66 1.60 8.63
CA ALA A 41 -13.60 1.54 9.64
C ALA A 41 -12.71 0.29 9.51
N PHE A 42 -13.24 -0.84 9.05
CA PHE A 42 -12.43 -2.02 8.73
C PHE A 42 -11.45 -1.71 7.60
N PHE A 43 -11.92 -1.17 6.47
CA PHE A 43 -11.04 -0.86 5.34
C PHE A 43 -10.06 0.28 5.61
N TYR A 44 -10.43 1.28 6.42
CA TYR A 44 -9.46 2.28 6.87
C TYR A 44 -8.32 1.67 7.70
N ARG A 45 -8.60 0.68 8.56
CA ARG A 45 -7.53 -0.02 9.29
C ARG A 45 -6.67 -0.87 8.35
N GLN A 46 -7.29 -1.61 7.42
CA GLN A 46 -6.56 -2.38 6.42
C GLN A 46 -5.66 -1.48 5.55
N ALA A 47 -6.12 -0.29 5.17
CA ALA A 47 -5.28 0.67 4.46
C ALA A 47 -4.02 1.04 5.26
N VAL A 48 -4.14 1.30 6.57
CA VAL A 48 -2.98 1.58 7.42
C VAL A 48 -2.03 0.38 7.49
N GLU A 49 -2.56 -0.84 7.60
CA GLU A 49 -1.75 -2.07 7.57
C GLU A 49 -0.91 -2.18 6.29
N GLU A 50 -1.48 -1.94 5.11
CA GLU A 50 -0.71 -2.01 3.85
C GLU A 50 0.34 -0.90 3.73
N ARG A 51 0.05 0.31 4.24
CA ARG A 51 1.08 1.35 4.34
C ARG A 51 2.24 0.85 5.21
N ASP A 52 1.95 0.24 6.35
CA ASP A 52 2.98 -0.24 7.26
C ASP A 52 3.79 -1.38 6.66
N HIS A 53 3.16 -2.27 5.88
CA HIS A 53 3.86 -3.28 5.07
C HIS A 53 4.88 -2.63 4.11
N ALA A 54 4.46 -1.60 3.35
CA ALA A 54 5.37 -0.86 2.46
C ALA A 54 6.54 -0.26 3.23
N MET A 55 6.26 0.37 4.38
CA MET A 55 7.28 1.02 5.20
C MET A 55 8.27 0.04 5.82
N MET A 56 7.84 -1.19 6.16
CA MET A 56 8.75 -2.25 6.61
C MET A 56 9.76 -2.62 5.52
N MET A 57 9.32 -2.71 4.27
CA MET A 57 10.21 -3.01 3.13
C MET A 57 11.18 -1.85 2.85
N VAL A 58 10.69 -0.61 2.92
CA VAL A 58 11.53 0.59 2.83
C VAL A 58 12.63 0.57 3.90
N GLN A 59 12.25 0.32 5.16
CA GLN A 59 13.21 0.28 6.26
C GLN A 59 14.25 -0.84 6.06
N TYR A 60 13.81 -2.03 5.65
CA TYR A 60 14.72 -3.14 5.36
C TYR A 60 15.77 -2.75 4.30
N LEU A 61 15.35 -2.13 3.20
CA LEU A 61 16.28 -1.73 2.14
C LEU A 61 17.30 -0.68 2.65
N ILE A 62 16.85 0.30 3.42
CA ILE A 62 17.73 1.29 4.07
C ILE A 62 18.74 0.61 5.00
N ASP A 63 18.28 -0.31 5.85
CA ASP A 63 19.13 -1.01 6.83
C ASP A 63 20.19 -1.91 6.16
N THR A 64 19.94 -2.30 4.90
CA THR A 64 20.86 -3.13 4.09
C THR A 64 21.72 -2.32 3.12
N ASP A 65 21.67 -0.98 3.18
CA ASP A 65 22.39 -0.05 2.29
C ASP A 65 22.02 -0.26 0.79
N GLU A 66 20.77 -0.66 0.53
CA GLU A 66 20.25 -0.88 -0.82
C GLU A 66 19.47 0.35 -1.32
N HIS A 67 19.41 0.54 -2.64
CA HIS A 67 18.68 1.66 -3.23
C HIS A 67 17.16 1.50 -3.08
N VAL A 68 16.50 2.52 -2.53
CA VAL A 68 15.03 2.59 -2.39
C VAL A 68 14.44 3.51 -3.43
N THR A 69 13.41 3.04 -4.12
CA THR A 69 12.55 3.81 -5.01
C THR A 69 11.12 3.76 -4.46
N ILE A 70 10.47 4.92 -4.42
CA ILE A 70 9.03 5.03 -4.13
C ILE A 70 8.32 5.24 -5.46
N PRO A 71 7.76 4.18 -6.08
CA PRO A 71 7.12 4.30 -7.38
C PRO A 71 5.79 5.07 -7.26
N GLY A 72 5.43 5.78 -8.32
CA GLY A 72 4.06 6.27 -8.47
C GLY A 72 3.09 5.10 -8.58
N VAL A 73 1.88 5.26 -8.05
CA VAL A 73 0.82 4.24 -8.11
C VAL A 73 -0.29 4.69 -9.06
N ALA A 74 -0.95 3.72 -9.69
CA ALA A 74 -2.14 3.99 -10.49
C ALA A 74 -3.28 4.51 -9.59
N SER A 75 -4.18 5.31 -10.17
CA SER A 75 -5.38 5.74 -9.45
C SER A 75 -6.22 4.52 -9.03
N PRO A 76 -6.72 4.48 -7.77
CA PRO A 76 -7.56 3.39 -7.33
C PRO A 76 -8.90 3.40 -8.08
N LYS A 77 -9.56 2.23 -8.17
CA LYS A 77 -10.95 2.16 -8.61
C LYS A 77 -11.83 2.81 -7.55
N THR A 78 -12.59 3.83 -7.94
CA THR A 78 -13.47 4.61 -7.05
C THR A 78 -14.95 4.46 -7.38
N ASP A 79 -15.29 3.89 -8.54
CA ASP A 79 -16.66 3.57 -8.93
C ASP A 79 -16.96 2.09 -8.64
N PHE A 80 -18.00 1.81 -7.86
CA PHE A 80 -18.34 0.47 -7.34
C PHE A 80 -19.78 0.08 -7.69
N THR A 81 -20.23 0.40 -8.89
CA THR A 81 -21.49 -0.12 -9.47
C THR A 81 -21.39 -1.56 -9.91
#